data_AF-T0ATX6-F1
#
_entry.id   AF-T0ATX6-F1
#
_cell.length_a   1.000
_cell.length_b   1.000
_cell.length_c   1.000
_cell.angle_alpha   90.00
_cell.angle_beta   90.00
_cell.angle_gamma   90.00
#
_symmetry.space_group_name_H-M   'P 1'
#
loop_
_entity.id
_entity.type
_entity.pdbx_description
1 polymer ?
#
loop_
_entity_poly.entity_id
_entity_poly.type
_entity_poly.pdbx_seq_one_letter_code
_entity_poly.pdbx_strand_id
1 'polypeptide(L)'
;MSESTFFVSEAAVRNLKHLAERRVSGVSSSHLSECVASALGFKTHAALRAALAGSATIEVPKPSNAKLVQRLRQLGYASVPDDLKLVPEFEHSYSPFRSFPLRKGRSVRWQAWRNLLVAAINAGLEHRLFGLSPGENWWPGGATESHQCERSIYRFTFDGDLSAVASVDAISGDELSLHVVLNPRNEEVEPGPFSGLRDGDACAHCWVERRLGAWIQDGGEDFSCKRVVQSRLAGLKIEPRGYSDQGSFFM
;
A
#
# COMPACT_ATOMS: atom_id res chain seq x y z
N MET A 1 1.35 -13.21 17.26
CA MET A 1 2.10 -12.23 16.44
C MET A 1 1.54 -12.34 15.03
N SER A 2 0.84 -11.32 14.53
CA SER A 2 0.28 -11.38 13.18
C SER A 2 1.43 -11.37 12.17
N GLU A 3 1.49 -12.36 11.28
CA GLU A 3 2.32 -12.30 10.09
C GLU A 3 1.97 -11.00 9.33
N SER A 4 2.94 -10.35 8.69
CA SER A 4 2.63 -9.14 7.92
C SER A 4 1.58 -9.50 6.87
N THR A 5 0.39 -8.95 7.02
CA THR A 5 -0.74 -9.29 6.18
C THR A 5 -0.75 -8.42 4.95
N PHE A 6 -1.21 -9.02 3.86
CA PHE A 6 -1.29 -8.38 2.57
C PHE A 6 -2.75 -8.04 2.30
N PHE A 7 -3.00 -6.94 1.59
CA PHE A 7 -4.35 -6.55 1.21
C PHE A 7 -4.48 -6.52 -0.31
N VAL A 8 -5.56 -7.09 -0.83
CA VAL A 8 -5.84 -7.09 -2.27
C VAL A 8 -7.25 -6.60 -2.55
N SER A 9 -7.38 -5.76 -3.57
CA SER A 9 -8.64 -5.43 -4.22
C SER A 9 -8.93 -6.39 -5.38
N GLU A 10 -10.14 -6.36 -5.92
CA GLU A 10 -10.47 -7.11 -7.14
C GLU A 10 -9.57 -6.71 -8.33
N ALA A 11 -9.29 -5.40 -8.45
CA ALA A 11 -8.38 -4.88 -9.46
C ALA A 11 -6.95 -5.40 -9.27
N ALA A 12 -6.48 -5.52 -8.02
CA ALA A 12 -5.18 -6.09 -7.71
C ALA A 12 -5.07 -7.55 -8.15
N VAL A 13 -6.08 -8.37 -7.88
CA VAL A 13 -6.13 -9.77 -8.33
C VAL A 13 -6.07 -9.88 -9.85
N ARG A 14 -6.82 -9.02 -10.57
CA ARG A 14 -6.77 -8.94 -12.03
C ARG A 14 -5.37 -8.56 -12.52
N ASN A 15 -4.73 -7.57 -11.90
CA ASN A 15 -3.39 -7.12 -12.29
C ASN A 15 -2.31 -8.16 -12.00
N LEU A 16 -2.41 -8.88 -10.87
CA LEU A 16 -1.53 -10.02 -10.56
C LEU A 16 -1.66 -11.12 -11.62
N LYS A 17 -2.88 -11.40 -12.09
CA LYS A 17 -3.10 -12.34 -13.19
C LYS A 17 -2.50 -11.84 -14.50
N HIS A 18 -2.73 -10.58 -14.89
CA HIS A 18 -2.12 -10.00 -16.10
C HIS A 18 -0.59 -9.98 -16.03
N LEU A 19 -0.01 -9.84 -14.84
CA LEU A 19 1.44 -9.96 -14.63
C LEU A 19 1.92 -11.40 -14.86
N ALA A 20 1.19 -12.38 -14.32
CA ALA A 20 1.49 -13.79 -14.53
C ALA A 20 1.38 -14.19 -16.01
N GLU A 21 0.32 -13.76 -16.71
CA GLU A 21 0.10 -14.00 -18.14
C GLU A 21 1.25 -13.50 -19.02
N ARG A 22 1.91 -12.41 -18.62
CA ARG A 22 3.08 -11.88 -19.34
C ARG A 22 4.36 -12.68 -19.12
N ARG A 23 4.41 -13.52 -18.09
CA ARG A 23 5.62 -14.24 -17.64
C ARG A 23 5.58 -15.74 -17.92
N VAL A 24 4.44 -16.28 -18.34
CA VAL A 24 4.30 -17.69 -18.69
C VAL A 24 3.43 -17.85 -19.94
N SER A 25 3.79 -18.80 -20.80
CA SER A 25 3.03 -19.18 -21.98
C SER A 25 2.46 -20.60 -21.85
N GLY A 26 1.43 -20.92 -22.63
CA GLY A 26 0.85 -22.28 -22.67
C GLY A 26 -0.05 -22.65 -21.47
N VAL A 27 -0.25 -21.75 -20.51
CA VAL A 27 -1.18 -21.93 -19.38
C VAL A 27 -2.52 -21.24 -19.71
N SER A 28 -3.64 -21.91 -19.46
CA SER A 28 -4.95 -21.32 -19.70
C SER A 28 -5.24 -20.18 -18.72
N SER A 29 -5.99 -19.16 -19.16
CA SER A 29 -6.31 -17.99 -18.31
C SER A 29 -7.15 -18.37 -17.07
N SER A 30 -8.00 -19.41 -17.17
CA SER A 30 -8.74 -19.94 -16.02
C SER A 30 -7.82 -20.62 -15.01
N HIS A 31 -6.84 -21.42 -15.47
CA HIS A 31 -5.84 -22.02 -14.59
C HIS A 31 -4.95 -20.97 -13.93
N LEU A 32 -4.58 -19.89 -14.62
CA LEU A 32 -3.86 -18.77 -13.99
C LEU A 32 -4.68 -18.10 -12.88
N SER A 33 -5.99 -17.99 -13.05
CA SER A 33 -6.88 -17.44 -12.02
C SER A 33 -6.90 -18.32 -10.76
N GLU A 34 -6.94 -19.64 -10.94
CA GLU A 34 -6.81 -20.64 -9.86
C GLU A 34 -5.42 -20.58 -9.19
N CYS A 35 -4.36 -20.38 -9.97
CA CYS A 35 -3.00 -20.30 -9.47
C CYS A 35 -2.74 -19.03 -8.66
N VAL A 36 -3.24 -17.87 -9.10
CA VAL A 36 -3.22 -16.62 -8.33
C VAL A 36 -4.02 -16.77 -7.03
N ALA A 37 -5.19 -17.42 -7.07
CA ALA A 37 -5.96 -17.69 -5.86
C ALA A 37 -5.18 -18.56 -4.85
N SER A 38 -4.52 -19.63 -5.33
CA SER A 38 -3.65 -20.48 -4.51
C SER A 38 -2.47 -19.70 -3.91
N ALA A 39 -1.85 -18.82 -4.71
CA ALA A 39 -0.75 -17.97 -4.26
C ALA A 39 -1.18 -17.06 -3.09
N LEU A 40 -2.42 -16.56 -3.12
CA LEU A 40 -3.05 -15.75 -2.08
C LEU A 40 -3.70 -16.58 -0.95
N GLY A 41 -3.47 -17.90 -0.92
CA GLY A 41 -3.93 -18.79 0.16
C GLY A 41 -5.36 -19.33 0.02
N PHE A 42 -6.03 -19.08 -1.11
CA PHE A 42 -7.37 -19.64 -1.37
C PHE A 42 -7.30 -20.99 -2.08
N LYS A 43 -8.24 -21.88 -1.74
CA LYS A 43 -8.33 -23.20 -2.40
C LYS A 43 -8.81 -23.11 -3.86
N THR A 44 -9.64 -22.11 -4.17
CA THR A 44 -10.23 -21.91 -5.51
C THR A 44 -10.36 -20.42 -5.81
N HIS A 45 -10.44 -20.08 -7.10
CA HIS A 45 -10.71 -18.71 -7.51
C HIS A 45 -12.11 -18.24 -7.10
N ALA A 46 -13.09 -19.16 -7.07
CA ALA A 46 -14.43 -18.85 -6.59
C ALA A 46 -14.45 -18.41 -5.11
N ALA A 47 -13.65 -19.06 -4.25
CA ALA A 47 -13.54 -18.67 -2.84
C ALA A 47 -12.89 -17.28 -2.68
N LEU A 48 -11.87 -16.97 -3.49
CA LEU A 48 -11.27 -15.64 -3.54
C LEU A 48 -12.30 -14.58 -3.95
N ARG A 49 -13.08 -14.84 -5.01
CA ARG A 49 -14.14 -13.92 -5.48
C ARG A 49 -15.22 -13.72 -4.43
N ALA A 50 -15.62 -14.77 -3.73
CA ALA A 50 -16.58 -14.68 -2.65
C ALA A 50 -16.07 -13.84 -1.47
N ALA A 51 -14.77 -13.94 -1.13
CA ALA A 51 -14.17 -13.11 -0.09
C ALA A 51 -14.13 -11.62 -0.48
N LEU A 52 -13.85 -11.31 -1.74
CA LEU A 52 -13.85 -9.94 -2.27
C LEU A 52 -15.25 -9.33 -2.35
N ALA A 53 -16.31 -10.14 -2.33
CA ALA A 53 -17.68 -9.64 -2.47
C ALA A 53 -18.04 -8.74 -1.27
N GLY A 54 -18.23 -7.45 -1.54
CA GLY A 54 -18.68 -6.47 -0.55
C GLY A 54 -17.57 -5.81 0.28
N SER A 55 -16.29 -6.03 -0.05
CA SER A 55 -15.16 -5.35 0.59
C SER A 55 -14.27 -4.68 -0.45
N ALA A 56 -13.79 -3.46 -0.18
CA ALA A 56 -12.87 -2.75 -1.08
C ALA A 56 -11.54 -3.51 -1.23
N THR A 57 -11.07 -4.09 -0.13
CA THR A 57 -9.91 -4.97 -0.06
C THR A 57 -10.18 -6.10 0.92
N ILE A 58 -9.44 -7.19 0.78
CA ILE A 58 -9.43 -8.30 1.74
C ILE A 58 -8.02 -8.56 2.22
N GLU A 59 -7.92 -9.00 3.48
CA GLU A 59 -6.68 -9.46 4.07
C GLU A 59 -6.34 -10.87 3.56
N VAL A 60 -5.11 -11.06 3.12
CA VAL A 60 -4.59 -12.33 2.58
C VAL A 60 -3.15 -12.55 3.08
N PRO A 61 -2.67 -13.81 3.13
CA PRO A 61 -1.25 -14.08 3.30
C PRO A 61 -0.42 -13.43 2.19
N LYS A 62 0.88 -13.23 2.45
CA LYS A 62 1.81 -12.83 1.38
C LYS A 62 1.70 -13.83 0.20
N PRO A 63 1.65 -13.33 -1.05
CA PRO A 63 1.62 -14.19 -2.23
C PRO A 63 2.81 -15.14 -2.22
N SER A 64 2.57 -16.38 -2.64
CA SER A 64 3.59 -17.43 -2.72
C SER A 64 3.59 -18.07 -4.11
N ASN A 65 4.68 -17.87 -4.85
CA ASN A 65 5.00 -18.58 -6.09
C ASN A 65 5.15 -20.08 -5.85
N ALA A 66 5.64 -20.52 -4.68
CA ALA A 66 5.69 -21.95 -4.36
C ALA A 66 4.28 -22.59 -4.38
N LYS A 67 3.30 -21.96 -3.72
CA LYS A 67 1.89 -22.39 -3.76
C LYS A 67 1.28 -22.28 -5.17
N LEU A 68 1.71 -21.28 -5.93
CA LEU A 68 1.31 -21.08 -7.32
C LEU A 68 1.79 -22.25 -8.20
N VAL A 69 3.08 -22.56 -8.15
CA VAL A 69 3.73 -23.64 -8.91
C VAL A 69 3.13 -25.00 -8.56
N GLN A 70 2.89 -25.24 -7.27
CA GLN A 70 2.19 -26.45 -6.83
C GLN A 70 0.80 -26.56 -7.47
N ARG A 71 0.06 -25.45 -7.55
CA ARG A 71 -1.27 -25.42 -8.18
C ARG A 71 -1.20 -25.66 -9.68
N LEU A 72 -0.21 -25.10 -10.38
CA LEU A 72 0.04 -25.38 -11.80
C LEU A 72 0.24 -26.88 -12.05
N ARG A 73 1.05 -27.56 -11.21
CA ARG A 73 1.28 -29.01 -11.33
C ARG A 73 0.01 -29.82 -11.14
N GLN A 74 -0.82 -29.47 -10.16
CA GLN A 74 -2.12 -30.11 -9.94
C GLN A 74 -3.07 -29.95 -11.13
N LEU A 75 -2.91 -28.89 -11.91
CA LEU A 75 -3.71 -28.59 -13.11
C LEU A 75 -3.10 -29.20 -14.40
N GLY A 76 -2.08 -30.05 -14.28
CA GLY A 76 -1.49 -30.80 -15.39
C GLY A 76 -0.22 -30.20 -16.00
N TYR A 77 0.28 -29.08 -15.46
CA TYR A 77 1.51 -28.44 -15.95
C TYR A 77 2.74 -28.99 -15.21
N ALA A 78 3.04 -30.28 -15.37
CA ALA A 78 4.09 -30.97 -14.59
C ALA A 78 5.52 -30.48 -14.88
N SER A 79 5.77 -29.95 -16.07
CA SER A 79 7.10 -29.50 -16.53
C SER A 79 7.48 -28.09 -16.10
N VAL A 80 6.66 -27.40 -15.29
CA VAL A 80 6.98 -26.04 -14.84
C VAL A 80 8.17 -26.04 -13.86
N PRO A 81 9.14 -25.11 -14.02
CA PRO A 81 10.26 -24.96 -13.10
C PRO A 81 9.81 -24.68 -11.66
N ASP A 82 10.56 -25.17 -10.68
CA ASP A 82 10.30 -24.92 -9.25
C ASP A 82 10.47 -23.44 -8.86
N ASP A 83 11.35 -22.73 -9.57
CA ASP A 83 11.74 -21.34 -9.30
C ASP A 83 10.93 -20.32 -10.12
N LEU A 84 9.83 -20.74 -10.74
CA LEU A 84 8.99 -19.88 -11.58
C LEU A 84 8.34 -18.76 -10.73
N LYS A 85 8.64 -17.49 -11.07
CA LYS A 85 8.14 -16.30 -10.36
C LYS A 85 7.10 -15.51 -11.16
N LEU A 86 5.82 -15.80 -10.96
CA LEU A 86 4.71 -15.15 -11.68
C LEU A 86 4.06 -14.01 -10.90
N VAL A 87 4.05 -14.08 -9.58
CA VAL A 87 3.56 -13.03 -8.68
C VAL A 87 4.69 -12.45 -7.84
N PRO A 88 4.60 -11.20 -7.38
CA PRO A 88 5.58 -10.65 -6.46
C PRO A 88 5.55 -11.39 -5.12
N GLU A 89 6.70 -11.90 -4.70
CA GLU A 89 6.95 -12.40 -3.35
C GLU A 89 7.71 -11.31 -2.61
N PHE A 90 7.02 -10.64 -1.70
CA PHE A 90 7.44 -9.40 -1.02
C PHE A 90 8.58 -9.59 0.01
N GLU A 91 9.61 -10.34 -0.38
CA GLU A 91 10.86 -10.56 0.35
C GLU A 91 12.02 -9.70 -0.22
N HIS A 92 11.80 -9.05 -1.37
CA HIS A 92 12.78 -8.24 -2.07
C HIS A 92 12.15 -6.90 -2.54
N SER A 93 12.95 -5.83 -2.58
CA SER A 93 12.58 -4.55 -3.21
C SER A 93 12.78 -4.65 -4.73
N TYR A 94 11.82 -4.17 -5.53
CA TYR A 94 11.87 -4.28 -6.99
C TYR A 94 12.40 -3.00 -7.68
N SER A 95 13.19 -2.20 -6.96
CA SER A 95 13.72 -0.88 -7.36
C SER A 95 15.23 -0.75 -7.06
N PRO A 96 16.00 0.14 -7.73
CA PRO A 96 17.43 0.33 -7.51
C PRO A 96 17.80 0.99 -6.16
N PHE A 97 16.83 1.34 -5.32
CA PHE A 97 17.10 1.85 -3.97
C PHE A 97 17.52 0.71 -3.01
N ARG A 98 18.57 0.99 -2.24
CA ARG A 98 19.44 0.00 -1.58
C ARG A 98 18.73 -0.89 -0.56
N SER A 99 18.80 -2.19 -0.85
CA SER A 99 19.08 -3.31 0.07
C SER A 99 18.14 -3.58 1.27
N PHE A 100 17.40 -4.68 1.12
CA PHE A 100 16.81 -5.57 2.14
C PHE A 100 15.43 -5.18 2.69
N PRO A 101 14.56 -6.18 2.98
CA PRO A 101 13.12 -5.99 3.20
C PRO A 101 12.91 -4.88 4.21
N LEU A 102 11.92 -4.01 3.98
CA LEU A 102 11.53 -2.95 4.91
C LEU A 102 11.66 -3.53 6.33
N ARG A 103 12.71 -3.15 7.05
CA ARG A 103 12.92 -3.72 8.39
C ARG A 103 11.64 -3.41 9.14
N LYS A 104 11.06 -4.38 9.84
CA LYS A 104 9.98 -4.10 10.81
C LYS A 104 10.57 -3.14 11.83
N GLY A 105 10.51 -1.84 11.54
CA GLY A 105 11.17 -0.81 12.28
C GLY A 105 10.41 -0.65 13.56
N ARG A 106 10.74 -1.37 14.63
CA ARG A 106 10.05 -1.20 15.91
C ARG A 106 10.57 0.00 16.70
N SER A 107 11.29 0.91 16.05
CA SER A 107 11.83 2.09 16.73
C SER A 107 10.69 3.06 17.04
N VAL A 108 10.86 3.84 18.11
CA VAL A 108 9.94 4.95 18.45
C VAL A 108 9.76 5.88 17.25
N ARG A 109 10.82 6.12 16.48
CA ARG A 109 10.79 6.97 15.28
C ARG A 109 9.91 6.37 14.18
N TRP A 110 10.05 5.07 13.89
CA TRP A 110 9.23 4.41 12.89
C TRP A 110 7.76 4.36 13.32
N GLN A 111 7.48 4.06 14.59
CA GLN A 111 6.10 4.07 15.09
C GLN A 111 5.45 5.45 14.99
N ALA A 112 6.20 6.51 15.28
CA ALA A 112 5.72 7.88 15.11
C ALA A 112 5.43 8.23 13.65
N TRP A 113 6.33 7.87 12.72
CA TRP A 113 6.13 8.02 11.27
C TRP A 113 4.89 7.26 10.79
N ARG A 114 4.83 5.97 11.12
CA ARG A 114 3.76 5.04 10.73
C ARG A 114 2.41 5.51 11.25
N ASN A 115 2.31 5.91 12.50
CA ASN A 115 1.06 6.41 13.07
C ASN A 115 0.59 7.71 12.40
N LEU A 116 1.51 8.63 12.09
CA LEU A 116 1.17 9.87 11.40
C LEU A 116 0.61 9.61 10.00
N LEU A 117 1.26 8.74 9.22
CA LEU A 117 0.81 8.41 7.87
C LEU A 117 -0.47 7.57 7.84
N VAL A 118 -0.57 6.56 8.71
CA VAL A 118 -1.80 5.75 8.80
C VAL A 118 -2.99 6.63 9.17
N ALA A 119 -2.82 7.62 10.04
CA ALA A 119 -3.88 8.59 10.34
C ALA A 119 -4.26 9.43 9.11
N ALA A 120 -3.29 9.94 8.35
CA ALA A 120 -3.55 10.73 7.16
C ALA A 120 -4.26 9.92 6.06
N ILE A 121 -3.75 8.72 5.76
CA ILE A 121 -4.37 7.81 4.78
C ILE A 121 -5.80 7.47 5.22
N ASN A 122 -6.01 7.11 6.50
CA ASN A 122 -7.34 6.82 7.02
C ASN A 122 -8.29 8.01 6.90
N ALA A 123 -7.81 9.23 7.13
CA ALA A 123 -8.62 10.45 6.97
C ALA A 123 -8.96 10.70 5.48
N GLY A 124 -8.01 10.49 4.57
CA GLY A 124 -8.27 10.59 3.12
C GLY A 124 -9.30 9.56 2.62
N LEU A 125 -9.23 8.33 3.12
CA LEU A 125 -10.24 7.28 2.85
C LEU A 125 -11.61 7.65 3.43
N GLU A 126 -11.64 8.17 4.67
CA GLU A 126 -12.88 8.57 5.36
C GLU A 126 -13.59 9.72 4.65
N HIS A 127 -12.82 10.71 4.19
CA HIS A 127 -13.33 11.81 3.38
C HIS A 127 -13.65 11.40 1.94
N ARG A 128 -13.41 10.13 1.55
CA ARG A 128 -13.55 9.62 0.18
C ARG A 128 -12.81 10.47 -0.85
N LEU A 129 -11.62 10.94 -0.50
CA LEU A 129 -10.75 11.63 -1.45
C LEU A 129 -10.12 10.63 -2.41
N PHE A 130 -9.79 9.44 -1.94
CA PHE A 130 -9.25 8.37 -2.75
C PHE A 130 -9.66 7.01 -2.18
N GLY A 131 -9.46 5.97 -2.99
CA GLY A 131 -9.64 4.59 -2.59
C GLY A 131 -8.35 3.77 -2.70
N LEU A 132 -8.44 2.50 -2.33
CA LEU A 132 -7.32 1.55 -2.29
C LEU A 132 -7.18 0.76 -3.60
N SER A 133 -8.07 0.95 -4.55
CA SER A 133 -7.96 0.37 -5.89
C SER A 133 -7.38 1.37 -6.90
N PRO A 134 -6.80 0.87 -8.01
CA PRO A 134 -6.31 1.69 -9.11
C PRO A 134 -7.36 2.65 -9.66
N GLY A 135 -6.94 3.87 -10.01
CA GLY A 135 -7.82 4.91 -10.55
C GLY A 135 -8.86 5.48 -9.58
N GLU A 136 -8.91 5.05 -8.31
CA GLU A 136 -9.80 5.62 -7.29
C GLU A 136 -9.27 6.96 -6.77
N ASN A 137 -9.27 7.98 -7.64
CA ASN A 137 -8.83 9.35 -7.36
C ASN A 137 -10.07 10.27 -7.37
N TRP A 138 -10.73 10.41 -6.23
CA TRP A 138 -12.06 11.01 -6.10
C TRP A 138 -12.07 12.46 -5.61
N TRP A 139 -10.89 13.03 -5.34
CA TRP A 139 -10.76 14.42 -4.91
C TRP A 139 -11.09 15.41 -6.06
N PRO A 140 -11.47 16.66 -5.75
CA PRO A 140 -11.62 17.69 -6.76
C PRO A 140 -10.31 17.91 -7.54
N GLY A 141 -10.34 17.79 -8.86
CA GLY A 141 -9.13 17.78 -9.71
C GLY A 141 -8.50 16.39 -9.90
N GLY A 142 -9.08 15.33 -9.32
CA GLY A 142 -8.70 13.95 -9.57
C GLY A 142 -9.22 13.44 -10.92
N ALA A 143 -8.48 12.50 -11.50
CA ALA A 143 -8.79 11.83 -12.76
C ALA A 143 -8.43 10.34 -12.67
N THR A 144 -8.98 9.52 -13.58
CA THR A 144 -8.61 8.10 -13.66
C THR A 144 -7.13 7.93 -13.99
N GLU A 145 -6.60 8.79 -14.86
CA GLU A 145 -5.19 8.77 -15.25
C GLU A 145 -4.37 9.69 -14.34
N SER A 146 -3.32 9.16 -13.73
CA SER A 146 -2.56 9.88 -12.70
C SER A 146 -1.96 11.20 -13.18
N HIS A 147 -1.49 11.25 -14.42
CA HIS A 147 -0.87 12.45 -15.01
C HIS A 147 -1.85 13.61 -15.25
N GLN A 148 -3.15 13.36 -15.16
CA GLN A 148 -4.20 14.37 -15.27
C GLN A 148 -4.70 14.84 -13.90
N CYS A 149 -4.24 14.21 -12.82
CA CYS A 149 -4.65 14.58 -11.48
C CYS A 149 -3.92 15.84 -11.01
N GLU A 150 -4.67 16.79 -10.49
CA GLU A 150 -4.14 17.85 -9.64
C GLU A 150 -3.88 17.30 -8.23
N ARG A 151 -2.99 17.95 -7.48
CA ARG A 151 -2.77 17.67 -6.06
C ARG A 151 -4.01 18.01 -5.25
N SER A 152 -4.35 17.17 -4.28
CA SER A 152 -5.34 17.52 -3.26
C SER A 152 -4.69 17.79 -1.91
N ILE A 153 -5.22 18.76 -1.18
CA ILE A 153 -4.82 19.09 0.20
C ILE A 153 -6.05 18.94 1.09
N TYR A 154 -5.88 18.30 2.24
CA TYR A 154 -6.94 18.09 3.20
C TYR A 154 -6.44 18.20 4.63
N ARG A 155 -7.32 18.67 5.51
CA ARG A 155 -7.06 18.83 6.94
C ARG A 155 -7.86 17.80 7.73
N PHE A 156 -7.30 17.34 8.84
CA PHE A 156 -7.95 16.38 9.71
C PHE A 156 -7.48 16.55 11.15
N THR A 157 -8.28 16.04 12.08
CA THR A 157 -7.92 16.01 13.50
C THR A 157 -7.10 14.75 13.78
N PHE A 158 -5.95 14.93 14.40
CA PHE A 158 -5.04 13.89 14.83
C PHE A 158 -5.05 13.77 16.36
N ASP A 159 -5.23 12.56 16.88
CA ASP A 159 -5.21 12.29 18.34
C ASP A 159 -6.14 13.19 19.17
N GLY A 160 -7.32 13.50 18.62
CA GLY A 160 -8.42 14.22 19.30
C GLY A 160 -8.31 15.75 19.35
N ASP A 161 -7.10 16.30 19.40
CA ASP A 161 -6.88 17.75 19.59
C ASP A 161 -5.83 18.36 18.65
N LEU A 162 -4.95 17.56 18.04
CA LEU A 162 -3.90 18.09 17.16
C LEU A 162 -4.46 18.30 15.75
N SER A 163 -4.18 19.45 15.15
CA SER A 163 -4.48 19.68 13.74
C SER A 163 -3.41 19.02 12.87
N ALA A 164 -3.80 18.40 11.76
CA ALA A 164 -2.89 17.91 10.74
C ALA A 164 -3.38 18.34 9.35
N VAL A 165 -2.43 18.55 8.44
CA VAL A 165 -2.69 18.79 7.03
C VAL A 165 -1.91 17.77 6.21
N ALA A 166 -2.54 17.22 5.19
CA ALA A 166 -1.95 16.27 4.27
C ALA A 166 -2.16 16.74 2.83
N SER A 167 -1.24 16.36 1.96
CA SER A 167 -1.42 16.42 0.52
C SER A 167 -1.33 15.02 -0.08
N VAL A 168 -2.02 14.82 -1.20
CA VAL A 168 -1.99 13.59 -1.98
C VAL A 168 -1.83 13.91 -3.47
N ASP A 169 -0.90 13.22 -4.09
CA ASP A 169 -0.67 13.22 -5.54
C ASP A 169 -0.92 11.81 -6.09
N ALA A 170 -1.61 11.70 -7.23
CA ALA A 170 -1.64 10.44 -8.00
C ALA A 170 -0.35 10.32 -8.79
N ILE A 171 0.27 9.14 -8.77
CA ILE A 171 1.55 8.90 -9.48
C ILE A 171 1.39 7.78 -10.50
N SER A 172 2.22 7.81 -11.55
CA SER A 172 2.27 6.77 -12.57
C SER A 172 2.38 5.39 -11.93
N GLY A 173 1.60 4.42 -12.42
CA GLY A 173 1.54 3.08 -11.82
C GLY A 173 0.41 2.86 -10.82
N ASP A 174 -0.52 3.82 -10.72
CA ASP A 174 -1.66 3.83 -9.79
C ASP A 174 -1.29 4.01 -8.32
N GLU A 175 -0.09 4.51 -8.05
CA GLU A 175 0.36 4.83 -6.70
C GLU A 175 -0.19 6.17 -6.21
N LEU A 176 -0.17 6.36 -4.88
CA LEU A 176 -0.38 7.66 -4.26
C LEU A 176 0.90 8.11 -3.55
N SER A 177 1.28 9.36 -3.71
CA SER A 177 2.31 10.01 -2.89
C SER A 177 1.63 10.91 -1.87
N LEU A 178 1.88 10.69 -0.58
CA LEU A 178 1.28 11.46 0.51
C LEU A 178 2.32 12.19 1.33
N HIS A 179 2.14 13.48 1.53
CA HIS A 179 2.90 14.28 2.49
C HIS A 179 1.98 14.72 3.62
N VAL A 180 2.48 14.71 4.86
CA VAL A 180 1.69 15.08 6.05
C VAL A 180 2.50 16.01 6.91
N VAL A 181 1.87 17.05 7.45
CA VAL A 181 2.41 17.95 8.48
C VAL A 181 1.46 17.96 9.68
N LEU A 182 1.99 17.64 10.85
CA LEU A 182 1.31 17.71 12.13
C LEU A 182 1.51 19.08 12.77
N ASN A 183 0.45 19.61 13.36
CA ASN A 183 0.37 20.91 14.01
C ASN A 183 1.01 22.01 13.14
N PRO A 184 0.43 22.27 11.95
CA PRO A 184 1.01 23.20 10.99
C PRO A 184 1.12 24.60 11.61
N ARG A 185 2.19 25.32 11.28
CA ARG A 185 2.46 26.64 11.88
C ARG A 185 1.40 27.70 11.56
N ASN A 186 0.74 27.56 10.41
CA ASN A 186 -0.35 28.42 9.97
C ASN A 186 -1.25 27.67 8.97
N GLU A 187 -2.34 28.31 8.55
CA GLU A 187 -3.32 27.76 7.61
C GLU A 187 -2.84 27.71 6.16
N GLU A 188 -1.71 28.33 5.83
CA GLU A 188 -1.13 28.36 4.49
C GLU A 188 -0.13 27.22 4.25
N VAL A 189 0.17 26.41 5.28
CA VAL A 189 1.07 25.26 5.12
C VAL A 189 0.45 24.23 4.18
N GLU A 190 1.12 24.04 3.04
CA GLU A 190 0.84 23.00 2.06
C GLU A 190 1.94 21.92 2.11
N PRO A 191 1.62 20.68 2.53
CA PRO A 191 2.59 19.60 2.56
C PRO A 191 3.15 19.26 1.18
N GLY A 192 4.46 19.01 1.10
CA GLY A 192 5.14 18.59 -0.13
C GLY A 192 6.56 18.06 0.12
N PRO A 193 7.33 17.81 -0.96
CA PRO A 193 8.65 17.17 -0.87
C PRO A 193 9.68 17.88 0.02
N PHE A 194 9.50 19.17 0.25
CA PHE A 194 10.43 20.00 1.03
C PHE A 194 9.90 20.36 2.43
N SER A 195 8.78 19.77 2.86
CA SER A 195 8.23 20.02 4.19
C SER A 195 9.16 19.55 5.31
N GLY A 196 9.28 20.35 6.36
CA GLY A 196 10.16 20.10 7.50
C GLY A 196 9.63 20.67 8.82
N LEU A 197 10.50 20.76 9.82
CA LEU A 197 10.16 21.28 11.16
C LEU A 197 9.91 22.80 11.20
N ARG A 198 10.07 23.47 10.05
CA ARG A 198 9.64 24.86 9.86
C ARG A 198 8.14 24.95 9.58
N ASP A 199 7.53 23.87 9.09
CA ASP A 199 6.13 23.85 8.67
C ASP A 199 5.21 23.31 9.75
N GLY A 200 5.73 22.48 10.68
CA GLY A 200 4.97 21.96 11.81
C GLY A 200 5.82 21.26 12.87
N ASP A 201 5.16 20.47 13.72
CA ASP A 201 5.79 19.70 14.79
C ASP A 201 6.32 18.34 14.31
N ALA A 202 5.71 17.77 13.28
CA ALA A 202 6.23 16.62 12.57
C ALA A 202 5.84 16.68 11.09
N CYS A 203 6.66 16.12 10.21
CA CYS A 203 6.34 15.88 8.82
C CYS A 203 6.70 14.44 8.43
N ALA A 204 5.91 13.84 7.55
CA ALA A 204 6.14 12.50 7.03
C ALA A 204 5.77 12.43 5.55
N HIS A 205 6.38 11.49 4.85
CA HIS A 205 6.02 11.14 3.47
C HIS A 205 5.93 9.62 3.31
N CYS A 206 5.07 9.19 2.40
CA CYS A 206 5.12 7.85 1.84
C CYS A 206 4.45 7.69 0.47
N TRP A 207 4.73 6.56 -0.15
CA TRP A 207 4.07 5.97 -1.30
C TRP A 207 3.08 4.88 -0.88
N VAL A 208 1.91 4.86 -1.51
CA VAL A 208 0.89 3.82 -1.34
C VAL A 208 0.67 3.12 -2.68
N GLU A 209 0.95 1.82 -2.71
CA GLU A 209 0.67 0.94 -3.84
C GLU A 209 -0.81 0.52 -3.84
N ARG A 210 -1.44 0.50 -5.03
CA ARG A 210 -2.86 0.12 -5.22
C ARG A 210 -3.09 -0.90 -6.35
N ARG A 211 -2.13 -1.04 -7.27
CA ARG A 211 -2.20 -1.85 -8.48
C ARG A 211 -2.01 -3.33 -8.23
N LEU A 212 -1.06 -3.70 -7.37
CA LEU A 212 -0.75 -5.11 -7.07
C LEU A 212 -1.31 -5.58 -5.72
N GLY A 213 -1.89 -4.65 -4.96
CA GLY A 213 -2.53 -4.81 -3.66
C GLY A 213 -2.57 -3.43 -2.98
N ALA A 214 -2.77 -3.37 -1.66
CA ALA A 214 -2.87 -2.11 -0.92
C ALA A 214 -1.89 -2.06 0.26
N TRP A 215 -0.84 -1.23 0.15
CA TRP A 215 0.12 -1.04 1.25
C TRP A 215 0.99 0.21 1.13
N ILE A 216 1.60 0.62 2.25
CA ILE A 216 2.65 1.65 2.30
C ILE A 216 4.00 1.05 1.91
N GLN A 217 4.67 1.63 0.92
CA GLN A 217 5.92 1.11 0.34
C GLN A 217 7.20 1.55 1.07
N ASP A 218 7.14 2.57 1.95
CA ASP A 218 8.32 3.15 2.62
C ASP A 218 8.59 2.60 4.03
N GLY A 219 9.79 2.90 4.54
CA GLY A 219 10.32 2.44 5.83
C GLY A 219 10.54 3.55 6.85
N GLY A 220 10.01 4.75 6.64
CA GLY A 220 10.15 5.89 7.55
C GLY A 220 11.44 6.70 7.40
N GLU A 221 12.07 6.61 6.23
CA GLU A 221 13.23 7.41 5.83
C GLU A 221 12.88 8.91 5.86
N ASP A 222 11.75 9.28 5.23
CA ASP A 222 11.28 10.67 5.12
C ASP A 222 10.35 11.07 6.26
N PHE A 223 10.94 11.18 7.45
CA PHE A 223 10.25 11.63 8.67
C PHE A 223 11.04 12.71 9.41
N SER A 224 10.42 13.82 9.77
CA SER A 224 11.01 14.76 10.74
C SER A 224 10.03 15.00 11.87
N CYS A 225 10.53 15.04 13.10
CA CYS A 225 9.67 15.15 14.28
C CYS A 225 10.38 15.88 15.41
N LYS A 226 9.72 16.87 16.00
CA LYS A 226 10.20 17.50 17.23
C LYS A 226 10.14 16.49 18.36
N ARG A 227 11.18 16.47 19.20
CA ARG A 227 11.31 15.54 20.32
C ARG A 227 10.11 15.56 21.27
N VAL A 228 9.48 16.71 21.44
CA VAL A 228 8.33 16.91 22.35
C VAL A 228 7.07 16.13 21.93
N VAL A 229 6.86 15.90 20.62
CA VAL A 229 5.69 15.15 20.12
C VAL A 229 6.00 13.70 19.76
N GLN A 230 7.27 13.31 19.66
CA GLN A 230 7.66 11.99 19.15
C GLN A 230 7.10 10.83 19.98
N SER A 231 7.20 10.89 21.30
CA SER A 231 6.68 9.83 22.18
C SER A 231 5.17 9.73 22.13
N ARG A 232 4.48 10.87 21.99
CA ARG A 232 3.03 10.93 21.82
C ARG A 232 2.63 10.22 20.54
N LEU A 233 3.25 10.58 19.41
CA LEU A 233 3.00 9.95 18.11
C LEU A 233 3.26 8.45 18.13
N ALA A 234 4.38 8.01 18.69
CA ALA A 234 4.75 6.60 18.75
C ALA A 234 3.86 5.76 19.66
N GLY A 235 3.24 6.36 20.68
CA GLY A 235 2.40 5.68 21.66
C GLY A 235 0.98 5.37 21.17
N LEU A 236 0.57 5.95 20.04
CA LEU A 236 -0.77 5.77 19.50
C LEU A 236 -0.97 4.37 18.92
N LYS A 237 -2.21 3.89 19.03
CA LYS A 237 -2.67 2.63 18.43
C LYS A 237 -3.66 2.96 17.32
N ILE A 238 -3.15 3.14 16.12
CA ILE A 238 -3.95 3.47 14.94
C ILE A 238 -3.88 2.27 13.99
N GLU A 239 -5.01 1.70 13.59
CA GLU A 239 -5.01 0.57 12.66
C GLU A 239 -5.23 1.05 11.22
N PRO A 240 -4.54 0.46 10.22
CA PRO A 240 -4.80 0.72 8.82
C PRO A 240 -6.21 0.25 8.44
N ARG A 241 -6.92 1.01 7.60
CA ARG A 241 -8.27 0.66 7.15
C ARG A 241 -8.25 -0.04 5.79
N GLY A 242 -7.90 -1.33 5.78
CA GLY A 242 -7.94 -2.18 4.59
C GLY A 242 -6.67 -2.17 3.73
N TYR A 243 -5.54 -1.73 4.28
CA TYR A 243 -4.24 -1.76 3.62
C TYR A 243 -3.16 -2.16 4.64
N SER A 244 -2.00 -2.60 4.18
CA SER A 244 -0.86 -2.84 5.07
C SER A 244 -0.07 -1.55 5.32
N ASP A 245 0.35 -1.31 6.55
CA ASP A 245 1.24 -0.19 6.89
C ASP A 245 2.70 -0.43 6.45
N GLN A 246 2.94 -1.54 5.75
CA GLN A 246 4.24 -1.94 5.26
C GLN A 246 4.12 -2.96 4.10
N GLY A 247 4.88 -2.78 3.02
CA GLY A 247 5.00 -3.77 1.95
C GLY A 247 6.09 -3.41 0.94
N SER A 248 6.36 -4.27 -0.05
CA SER A 248 7.49 -4.04 -0.96
C SER A 248 7.35 -2.76 -1.78
N PHE A 249 8.47 -2.12 -2.05
CA PHE A 249 8.55 -1.02 -3.02
C PHE A 249 8.44 -1.56 -4.46
N PHE A 250 7.55 -0.97 -5.25
CA PHE A 250 7.42 -1.18 -6.70
C PHE A 250 7.70 0.15 -7.40
N MET A 251 8.42 0.09 -8.52
CA MET A 251 8.54 1.17 -9.49
C MET A 251 8.40 0.54 -10.87
#